data_AF-A0A2X3LZX2-F1
#
_entry.id   AF-A0A2X3LZX2-F1
#
_cell.length_a   1.000
_cell.length_b   1.000
_cell.length_c   1.000
_cell.angle_alpha   90.00
_cell.angle_beta   90.00
_cell.angle_gamma   90.00
#
_symmetry.space_group_name_H-M   'P 1'
#
loop_
_entity.id
_entity.type
_entity.pdbx_description
1 polymer ?
#
loop_
_entity_poly.entity_id
_entity_poly.type
_entity_poly.pdbx_seq_one_letter_code
_entity_poly.pdbx_strand_id
1 'polypeptide(L)'
;MPLPEKIRPPTGLSRPINQLSGKRPTTLGLGDGPNDAPLLEVMDYAVIVKGLNREGVHLHDEDPTRVWRTQREGPEGWREGLDHFFSAR
;
A
#
# COMPACT_ATOMS: atom_id res chain seq x y z
N MET A 1 -40.97 1.55 -0.14
CA MET A 1 -40.10 1.90 -1.27
C MET A 1 -38.70 1.39 -0.93
N PRO A 2 -38.23 0.26 -1.49
CA PRO A 2 -36.93 -0.28 -1.10
C PRO A 2 -35.79 0.38 -1.91
N LEU A 3 -34.64 0.59 -1.26
CA LEU A 3 -33.43 1.19 -1.83
C LEU A 3 -32.70 0.20 -2.77
N PRO A 4 -31.96 0.67 -3.80
CA PRO A 4 -31.34 -0.19 -4.80
C PRO A 4 -30.09 -0.92 -4.27
N GLU A 5 -29.91 -2.14 -4.77
CA GLU A 5 -28.85 -3.09 -4.47
C GLU A 5 -27.47 -2.49 -4.85
N LYS A 6 -26.67 -2.14 -3.83
CA LYS A 6 -25.30 -1.64 -4.02
C LYS A 6 -24.42 -2.81 -4.48
N ILE A 7 -23.89 -2.65 -5.68
CA ILE A 7 -22.91 -3.48 -6.39
C ILE A 7 -21.89 -4.07 -5.39
N ARG A 8 -21.94 -5.39 -5.20
CA ARG A 8 -20.93 -6.16 -4.45
C ARG A 8 -19.65 -6.23 -5.30
N PRO A 9 -18.48 -5.77 -4.81
CA PRO A 9 -17.23 -5.99 -5.53
C PRO A 9 -16.88 -7.48 -5.54
N PRO A 10 -16.20 -7.99 -6.60
CA PRO A 10 -15.93 -9.41 -6.77
C PRO A 10 -14.98 -9.94 -5.70
N THR A 11 -15.29 -11.14 -5.22
CA THR A 11 -14.60 -11.92 -4.21
C THR A 11 -13.19 -12.26 -4.69
N GLY A 12 -12.18 -11.52 -4.26
CA GLY A 12 -10.77 -11.76 -4.56
C GLY A 12 -9.87 -11.35 -3.41
N LEU A 13 -9.55 -12.32 -2.55
CA LEU A 13 -8.53 -12.30 -1.47
C LEU A 13 -8.46 -11.04 -0.58
N SER A 14 -9.27 -11.02 0.47
CA SER A 14 -8.92 -10.33 1.73
C SER A 14 -8.98 -11.32 2.88
N ARG A 15 -8.01 -12.24 2.97
CA ARG A 15 -7.81 -12.95 4.24
C ARG A 15 -7.18 -11.94 5.21
N PRO A 16 -7.80 -11.65 6.35
CA PRO A 16 -7.16 -10.80 7.35
C PRO A 16 -5.89 -11.50 7.85
N ILE A 17 -4.76 -10.81 7.74
CA ILE A 17 -3.42 -11.25 8.20
C ILE A 17 -3.39 -11.45 9.74
N ASN A 18 -4.49 -11.13 10.42
CA ASN A 18 -4.68 -11.27 11.86
C ASN A 18 -4.64 -12.73 12.39
N GLN A 19 -4.59 -13.75 11.52
CA GLN A 19 -4.69 -15.15 11.95
C GLN A 19 -3.34 -15.82 12.31
N LEU A 20 -2.20 -15.13 12.26
CA LEU A 20 -0.89 -15.79 12.41
C LEU A 20 -0.27 -15.74 13.83
N SER A 21 -0.72 -14.89 14.76
CA SER A 21 -0.05 -14.80 16.09
C SER A 21 -0.87 -14.25 17.27
N GLY A 22 -2.13 -13.84 17.08
CA GLY A 22 -2.90 -13.14 18.11
C GLY A 22 -2.45 -11.69 18.37
N LYS A 23 -1.45 -11.19 17.62
CA LYS A 23 -1.05 -9.78 17.55
C LYS A 23 -1.31 -9.25 16.13
N ARG A 24 -1.78 -8.00 16.03
CA ARG A 24 -1.90 -7.30 14.74
C ARG A 24 -0.48 -7.14 14.19
N PRO A 25 -0.13 -7.76 13.05
CA PRO A 25 1.19 -7.61 12.46
C PRO A 25 1.35 -6.18 11.95
N THR A 26 2.55 -5.63 12.08
CA THR A 26 2.93 -4.39 11.40
C THR A 26 2.96 -4.66 9.90
N THR A 27 2.20 -3.88 9.13
CA THR A 27 2.10 -4.07 7.68
C THR A 27 2.87 -3.01 6.90
N LEU A 28 3.58 -3.45 5.87
CA LEU A 28 4.25 -2.60 4.89
C LEU A 28 3.64 -2.90 3.52
N GLY A 29 2.98 -1.90 2.93
CA GLY A 29 2.46 -1.95 1.57
C GLY A 29 3.46 -1.43 0.55
N LEU A 30 3.38 -1.96 -0.67
CA LEU A 30 4.20 -1.54 -1.81
C LEU A 30 3.31 -1.39 -3.03
N GLY A 31 3.40 -0.26 -3.72
CA GLY A 31 2.61 0.00 -4.93
C GLY A 31 3.24 1.06 -5.82
N ASP A 32 2.92 1.04 -7.10
CA ASP A 32 3.50 1.91 -8.13
C ASP A 32 2.42 2.66 -8.95
N GLY A 33 1.15 2.29 -8.79
CA GLY A 33 0.05 2.88 -9.55
C GLY A 33 -1.20 3.20 -8.71
N PRO A 34 -2.14 3.97 -9.29
CA PRO A 34 -3.32 4.44 -8.57
C PRO A 34 -4.21 3.31 -8.03
N ASN A 35 -4.13 2.12 -8.61
CA ASN A 35 -4.84 0.93 -8.14
C ASN A 35 -4.39 0.46 -6.75
N ASP A 36 -3.15 0.80 -6.36
CA ASP A 36 -2.59 0.40 -5.07
C ASP A 36 -2.94 1.38 -3.95
N ALA A 37 -3.41 2.59 -4.28
CA ALA A 37 -3.72 3.62 -3.28
C ALA A 37 -4.67 3.12 -2.17
N PRO A 38 -5.80 2.43 -2.46
CA PRO A 38 -6.68 1.91 -1.41
C PRO A 38 -6.02 0.86 -0.50
N LEU A 39 -5.04 0.11 -1.02
CA LEU A 39 -4.30 -0.86 -0.24
C LEU A 39 -3.29 -0.14 0.67
N LEU A 40 -2.53 0.81 0.12
CA LEU A 40 -1.50 1.55 0.83
C LEU A 40 -2.06 2.48 1.93
N GLU A 41 -3.29 2.96 1.77
CA GLU A 41 -4.05 3.71 2.78
C GLU A 41 -4.25 2.94 4.09
N VAL A 42 -4.46 1.61 4.01
CA VAL A 42 -4.79 0.80 5.19
C VAL A 42 -3.57 0.13 5.83
N MET A 43 -2.37 0.33 5.27
CA MET A 43 -1.13 -0.23 5.79
C MET A 43 -0.48 0.69 6.82
N ASP A 44 0.23 0.11 7.78
CA ASP A 44 0.94 0.89 8.79
C ASP A 44 2.09 1.69 8.15
N TYR A 45 2.74 1.13 7.12
CA TYR A 45 3.76 1.78 6.30
C TYR A 45 3.47 1.57 4.81
N ALA A 46 3.87 2.52 3.96
CA ALA A 46 3.68 2.45 2.52
C ALA A 46 4.94 2.88 1.76
N VAL A 47 5.35 2.08 0.79
CA VAL A 47 6.33 2.46 -0.21
C VAL A 47 5.60 2.70 -1.53
N ILE A 48 5.72 3.92 -2.03
CA ILE A 48 5.27 4.30 -3.36
C ILE A 48 6.46 4.24 -4.29
N VAL A 49 6.47 3.24 -5.15
CA VAL A 49 7.51 3.08 -6.17
C VAL A 49 7.28 4.11 -7.26
N LYS A 50 8.35 4.76 -7.72
CA LYS A 50 8.28 5.64 -8.88
C LYS A 50 7.75 4.87 -10.08
N GLY A 51 6.51 5.19 -10.47
CA GLY A 51 5.88 4.65 -11.66
C GLY A 51 6.37 5.36 -12.92
N LEU A 52 6.30 4.66 -14.06
CA LEU A 52 6.57 5.24 -15.38
C LEU A 52 5.44 6.18 -15.85
N ASN A 53 4.24 6.02 -15.28
CA ASN A 53 3.05 6.78 -15.64
C ASN A 53 2.91 8.06 -14.80
N ARG A 54 2.33 9.10 -15.41
CA ARG A 54 2.22 10.45 -14.82
C ARG A 54 1.25 10.53 -13.63
N GLU A 55 0.32 9.60 -13.50
CA GLU A 55 -0.69 9.62 -12.43
C GLU A 55 -0.13 9.15 -11.08
N GLY A 56 0.81 8.19 -11.05
CA GLY A 56 1.41 7.69 -9.81
C GLY A 56 0.40 7.23 -8.74
N VAL A 57 0.87 7.10 -7.50
CA VAL A 57 0.03 6.84 -6.32
C VAL A 57 -0.24 8.15 -5.60
N HIS A 58 -1.49 8.42 -5.28
CA HIS A 58 -1.90 9.52 -4.41
C HIS A 58 -2.61 8.94 -3.18
N LEU A 59 -2.10 9.25 -1.99
CA LEU A 59 -2.69 8.89 -0.71
C LEU A 59 -3.25 10.16 -0.05
N HIS A 60 -4.29 10.05 0.76
CA HIS A 60 -4.84 11.18 1.52
C HIS A 60 -3.92 11.59 2.66
N ASP A 61 -3.26 10.61 3.27
CA ASP A 61 -2.24 10.82 4.30
C ASP A 61 -0.86 10.53 3.69
N GLU A 62 -0.03 11.57 3.58
CA GLU A 62 1.34 11.49 3.06
C GLU A 62 2.39 11.73 4.16
N ASP A 63 2.09 11.38 5.42
CA ASP A 63 3.05 11.49 6.51
C ASP A 63 4.38 10.80 6.13
N PRO A 64 5.50 11.54 6.05
CA PRO A 64 6.79 11.01 5.63
C PRO A 64 7.38 9.99 6.61
N THR A 65 6.82 9.85 7.82
CA THR A 65 7.20 8.81 8.78
C THR A 65 6.60 7.44 8.44
N ARG A 66 5.51 7.40 7.66
CA ARG A 66 4.86 6.16 7.22
C ARG A 66 4.97 5.92 5.71
N VAL A 67 5.05 7.00 4.91
CA VAL A 67 5.05 6.94 3.45
C VAL A 67 6.44 7.27 2.92
N TRP A 68 7.03 6.34 2.16
CA TRP A 68 8.26 6.55 1.42
C TRP A 68 7.99 6.55 -0.09
N ARG A 69 8.35 7.64 -0.78
CA ARG A 69 8.30 7.71 -2.25
C ARG A 69 9.69 7.45 -2.82
N THR A 70 9.84 6.41 -3.62
CA THR A 70 11.15 6.01 -4.14
C THR A 70 11.59 6.94 -5.26
N GLN A 71 12.90 7.08 -5.42
CA GLN A 71 13.49 7.79 -6.57
C GLN A 71 13.71 6.83 -7.75
N ARG A 72 13.96 5.55 -7.47
CA ARG A 72 14.13 4.51 -8.49
C ARG A 72 12.81 3.86 -8.88
N GLU A 73 12.77 3.38 -10.11
CA GLU A 73 11.62 2.71 -10.73
C GLU A 73 11.79 1.19 -10.67
N GLY A 74 10.69 0.45 -10.82
CA GLY A 74 10.71 -1.00 -10.93
C GLY A 74 11.43 -1.69 -9.75
N PRO A 75 12.14 -2.82 -9.98
CA PRO A 75 12.78 -3.59 -8.92
C PRO A 75 13.75 -2.78 -8.03
N GLU A 76 14.37 -1.75 -8.60
CA GLU A 76 15.32 -0.88 -7.91
C GLU A 76 14.64 0.06 -6.91
N GLY A 77 13.42 0.53 -7.23
CA GLY A 77 12.57 1.27 -6.30
C GLY A 77 12.06 0.39 -5.18
N TRP A 78 11.72 -0.87 -5.48
CA TRP A 78 11.28 -1.84 -4.47
C TRP A 78 12.38 -2.05 -3.42
N ARG A 79 13.62 -2.29 -3.88
CA ARG A 79 14.78 -2.39 -2.99
C ARG A 79 14.98 -1.12 -2.17
N GLU A 80 14.93 0.05 -2.80
CA GLU A 80 15.10 1.34 -2.11
C GLU A 80 14.10 1.52 -0.96
N GLY A 81 12.81 1.24 -1.19
CA GLY A 81 11.79 1.38 -0.16
C GLY A 81 11.90 0.34 0.95
N LEU A 82 12.26 -0.90 0.61
CA LEU A 82 12.54 -1.93 1.62
C LEU A 82 13.77 -1.54 2.45
N ASP A 83 14.85 -1.11 1.82
CA ASP A 83 16.06 -0.68 2.50
C ASP A 83 15.77 0.50 3.46
N HIS A 84 14.90 1.45 3.06
CA HIS A 84 14.50 2.56 3.92
C HIS A 84 13.87 2.09 5.24
N PHE A 85 12.90 1.17 5.19
CA PHE A 85 12.16 0.71 6.38
C PHE A 85 12.89 -0.39 7.16
N PHE A 86 13.68 -1.24 6.50
CA PHE A 86 14.38 -2.36 7.15
C PHE A 86 15.82 -2.05 7.56
N SER A 87 16.49 -1.09 6.93
CA SER A 87 17.87 -0.68 7.30
C SER A 87 17.91 0.37 8.41
N ALA A 88 16.78 0.98 8.77
CA ALA A 88 16.69 1.95 9.87
C ALA A 88 16.74 1.30 11.27
N ARG A 89 17.49 0.20 11.44
CA ARG A 89 17.61 -0.53 12.69
C ARG A 89 19.00 -0.43 13.31
#